data_AF-A0AAX7UFC4-F1
#
_entry.id   AF-A0AAX7UFC4-F1
#
_cell.length_a   1.000
_cell.length_b   1.000
_cell.length_c   1.000
_cell.angle_alpha   90.00
_cell.angle_beta   90.00
_cell.angle_gamma   90.00
#
_symmetry.space_group_name_H-M   'P 1'
#
loop_
_entity.id
_entity.type
_entity.pdbx_description
1 polymer ?
#
loop_
_entity_poly.entity_id
_entity_poly.type
_entity_poly.pdbx_seq_one_letter_code
_entity_poly.pdbx_strand_id
1 'polypeptide(L)'
;MPTSAPADLLRPLPVPMRPWSHVALDFVTGLPPSSGNTAVLTIVDRFSKAAHFIALPQLPSALETARLLTQHVFRLHGIPRDIVSDRGPQFTSRVWREFCAELGDQVSLSSGFHPQTNGQTERANEVLEAMLRCVISSNQSTWSEQLAWVEYAYNSSTSAATGVSPFEASLGYQPPLLSISEGELAVPSVQLHMWRCWRA
;
A
#
# COMPACT_ATOMS: atom_id res chain seq x y z
N MET A 1 -0.29 25.71 37.53
CA MET A 1 -1.17 24.60 37.11
C MET A 1 -1.33 24.69 35.60
N PRO A 2 -0.71 23.82 34.78
CA PRO A 2 -1.01 23.80 33.36
C PRO A 2 -2.29 22.99 33.13
N THR A 3 -3.28 23.67 32.56
CA THR A 3 -4.55 23.13 32.05
C THR A 3 -4.30 22.12 30.94
N SER A 4 -4.55 20.84 31.20
CA SER A 4 -4.69 19.83 30.15
C SER A 4 -6.01 20.04 29.42
N ALA A 5 -5.95 20.23 28.10
CA ALA A 5 -7.12 20.21 27.24
C ALA A 5 -7.88 18.87 27.39
N PRO A 6 -9.20 18.82 27.15
CA PRO A 6 -9.98 17.59 27.30
C PRO A 6 -9.48 16.56 26.28
N ALA A 7 -9.43 15.29 26.70
CA ALA A 7 -9.22 14.15 25.82
C ALA A 7 -10.42 14.06 24.85
N ASP A 8 -10.24 14.63 23.65
CA ASP A 8 -11.23 14.61 22.59
C ASP A 8 -11.53 13.14 22.22
N LEU A 9 -12.82 12.82 22.13
CA LEU A 9 -13.33 11.44 22.02
C LEU A 9 -12.81 10.74 20.76
N LEU A 10 -11.91 9.78 20.96
CA LEU A 10 -11.41 8.85 19.95
C LEU A 10 -12.57 8.11 19.28
N ARG A 11 -12.80 8.37 17.98
CA ARG A 11 -13.68 7.53 17.16
C ARG A 11 -12.81 6.50 16.43
N PRO A 12 -12.93 5.19 16.76
CA PRO A 12 -12.29 4.14 15.98
C PRO A 12 -12.69 4.28 14.52
N LEU A 13 -11.74 4.08 13.61
CA LEU A 13 -12.10 3.89 12.22
C LEU A 13 -13.01 2.65 12.11
N PRO A 14 -14.02 2.68 11.23
CA PRO A 14 -14.92 1.55 11.06
C PRO A 14 -14.14 0.27 10.73
N VAL A 15 -14.59 -0.85 11.31
CA VAL A 15 -14.02 -2.18 11.04
C VAL A 15 -14.53 -2.62 9.67
N PRO A 16 -13.64 -2.90 8.70
CA PRO A 16 -14.05 -3.35 7.38
C PRO A 16 -14.72 -4.73 7.45
N MET A 17 -15.76 -4.95 6.63
CA MET A 17 -16.47 -6.24 6.57
C MET A 17 -16.13 -7.10 5.34
N ARG A 18 -15.44 -6.52 4.35
CA ARG A 18 -14.96 -7.25 3.17
C ARG A 18 -13.60 -6.71 2.72
N PRO A 19 -12.77 -7.53 2.05
CA PRO A 19 -11.54 -7.08 1.41
C PRO A 19 -11.78 -5.86 0.50
N TRP A 20 -10.82 -4.95 0.48
CA TRP A 20 -10.76 -3.76 -0.37
C TRP A 20 -11.91 -2.76 -0.19
N SER A 21 -12.72 -2.91 0.87
CA SER A 21 -13.77 -1.93 1.18
C SER A 21 -13.23 -0.68 1.88
N HIS A 22 -12.10 -0.78 2.57
CA HIS A 22 -11.49 0.33 3.29
C HIS A 22 -10.00 0.30 3.00
N VAL A 23 -9.49 1.33 2.32
CA VAL A 23 -8.09 1.40 1.92
C VAL A 23 -7.38 2.54 2.62
N ALA A 24 -6.11 2.34 2.94
CA ALA A 24 -5.21 3.37 3.44
C ALA A 24 -4.18 3.70 2.35
N LEU A 25 -3.98 4.99 2.10
CA LEU A 25 -3.00 5.51 1.15
C LEU A 25 -1.88 6.20 1.90
N ASP A 26 -0.65 5.96 1.48
CA ASP A 26 0.51 6.67 1.98
C ASP A 26 1.59 6.85 0.89
N PHE A 27 2.51 7.80 1.10
CA PHE A 27 3.59 8.09 0.17
C PHE A 27 4.97 7.95 0.83
N VAL A 28 5.73 6.96 0.36
CA VAL A 28 7.16 6.87 0.68
C VAL A 28 7.92 7.77 -0.29
N THR A 29 8.52 8.83 0.23
CA THR A 29 9.24 9.85 -0.56
C THR A 29 10.72 9.96 -0.16
N GLY A 30 11.49 10.74 -0.92
CA GLY A 30 12.92 10.94 -0.66
C GLY A 30 13.76 9.70 -0.99
N LEU A 31 13.28 8.87 -1.91
CA LEU A 31 13.97 7.66 -2.33
C LEU A 31 15.05 8.00 -3.38
N PRO A 32 16.14 7.23 -3.45
CA PRO A 32 17.12 7.37 -4.52
C PRO A 32 16.45 7.15 -5.89
N PRO A 33 16.84 7.90 -6.94
CA PRO A 33 16.26 7.72 -8.27
C PRO A 33 16.46 6.29 -8.81
N SER A 34 15.36 5.64 -9.20
CA SER A 34 15.38 4.35 -9.91
C SER A 34 14.52 4.43 -11.16
N SER A 35 15.15 4.34 -12.34
CA SER A 35 14.48 4.44 -13.64
C SER A 35 13.54 5.66 -13.76
N GLY A 36 13.94 6.79 -13.14
CA GLY A 36 13.17 8.03 -13.10
C GLY A 36 12.18 8.16 -11.95
N ASN A 37 12.02 7.13 -11.10
CA ASN A 37 11.12 7.12 -9.95
C ASN A 37 11.83 7.55 -8.66
N THR A 38 11.15 8.34 -7.81
CA THR A 38 11.69 8.86 -6.53
C THR A 38 10.70 8.73 -5.36
N ALA A 39 9.51 8.20 -5.61
CA ALA A 39 8.48 7.96 -4.61
C ALA A 39 7.75 6.65 -4.87
N VAL A 40 7.12 6.11 -3.82
CA VAL A 40 6.18 4.99 -3.91
C VAL A 40 4.86 5.39 -3.29
N LEU A 41 3.76 5.20 -4.02
CA LEU A 41 2.42 5.19 -3.44
C LEU A 41 2.15 3.78 -2.90
N THR A 42 1.87 3.69 -1.61
CA THR A 42 1.42 2.47 -0.95
C THR A 42 -0.09 2.53 -0.78
N ILE A 43 -0.77 1.44 -1.13
CA ILE A 43 -2.22 1.30 -0.98
C ILE A 43 -2.47 0.02 -0.21
N VAL A 44 -2.98 0.12 1.02
CA VAL A 44 -3.17 -1.03 1.90
C VAL A 44 -4.65 -1.24 2.17
N ASP A 45 -5.16 -2.44 1.89
CA ASP A 45 -6.47 -2.87 2.35
C ASP A 45 -6.47 -3.06 3.87
N ARG A 46 -7.31 -2.32 4.57
CA ARG A 46 -7.38 -2.36 6.03
C ARG A 46 -7.97 -3.67 6.54
N PHE A 47 -8.72 -4.42 5.71
CA PHE A 47 -9.27 -5.73 6.05
C PHE A 47 -8.20 -6.83 5.99
N SER A 48 -7.69 -7.12 4.79
CA SER A 48 -6.79 -8.25 4.54
C SER A 48 -5.32 -7.93 4.80
N LYS A 49 -4.97 -6.64 4.91
CA LYS A 49 -3.59 -6.12 4.85
C LYS A 49 -2.93 -6.29 3.50
N ALA A 50 -3.65 -6.66 2.44
CA ALA A 50 -3.09 -6.73 1.11
C ALA A 50 -2.65 -5.32 0.65
N ALA A 51 -1.51 -5.24 -0.02
CA ALA A 51 -0.92 -3.98 -0.43
C ALA A 51 -0.70 -3.92 -1.95
N HIS A 52 -0.76 -2.71 -2.49
CA HIS A 52 -0.24 -2.37 -3.81
C HIS A 52 0.86 -1.32 -3.70
N PHE A 53 1.93 -1.49 -4.50
CA PHE A 53 3.07 -0.57 -4.55
C PHE A 53 3.23 0.01 -5.95
N ILE A 54 3.18 1.33 -6.05
CA ILE A 54 3.25 2.04 -7.33
C ILE A 54 4.43 2.99 -7.30
N ALA A 55 5.43 2.75 -8.14
CA ALA A 55 6.56 3.64 -8.34
C ALA A 55 6.10 4.93 -9.04
N LEU A 56 6.56 6.08 -8.55
CA LEU A 56 6.21 7.39 -9.07
C LEU A 56 7.46 8.27 -9.28
N PRO A 57 7.50 9.09 -10.34
CA PRO A 57 8.59 10.03 -10.58
C PRO A 57 8.67 11.13 -9.52
N GLN A 58 7.51 11.50 -8.95
CA GLN A 58 7.35 12.51 -7.93
C GLN A 58 6.00 12.32 -7.22
N LEU A 59 5.73 13.12 -6.18
CA LEU A 59 4.41 13.15 -5.56
C LEU A 59 3.33 13.57 -6.58
N PRO A 60 2.26 12.80 -6.73
CA PRO A 60 1.21 13.08 -7.70
C PRO A 60 0.26 14.18 -7.18
N SER A 61 -0.34 14.91 -8.11
CA SER A 61 -1.52 15.73 -7.83
C SER A 61 -2.71 14.86 -7.44
N ALA A 62 -3.73 15.47 -6.82
CA ALA A 62 -4.96 14.78 -6.45
C ALA A 62 -5.65 14.05 -7.62
N LEU A 63 -5.65 14.66 -8.81
CA LEU A 63 -6.25 14.05 -10.01
C LEU A 63 -5.44 12.85 -10.48
N GLU A 64 -4.11 12.93 -10.41
CA GLU A 64 -3.24 11.80 -10.72
C GLU A 64 -3.43 10.68 -9.69
N THR A 65 -3.54 10.99 -8.40
CA THR A 65 -3.87 10.01 -7.36
C THR A 65 -5.20 9.31 -7.64
N ALA A 66 -6.24 10.05 -8.04
CA ALA A 66 -7.54 9.48 -8.40
C ALA A 66 -7.46 8.51 -9.60
N ARG A 67 -6.64 8.85 -10.60
CA ARG A 67 -6.36 7.97 -11.74
C ARG A 67 -5.61 6.71 -11.32
N LEU A 68 -4.60 6.84 -10.45
CA LEU A 68 -3.85 5.70 -9.91
C LEU A 68 -4.78 4.74 -9.14
N LEU A 69 -5.67 5.27 -8.30
CA LEU A 69 -6.68 4.44 -7.62
C LEU A 69 -7.59 3.69 -8.60
N THR A 70 -8.03 4.37 -9.66
CA THR A 70 -8.88 3.74 -10.66
C THR A 70 -8.17 2.57 -11.35
N GLN A 71 -6.90 2.76 -11.71
CA GLN A 71 -6.08 1.79 -12.44
C GLN A 71 -5.65 0.60 -11.59
N HIS A 72 -5.29 0.85 -10.33
CA HIS A 72 -4.63 -0.12 -9.46
C HIS A 72 -5.53 -0.68 -8.36
N VAL A 73 -6.69 -0.07 -8.09
CA VAL A 73 -7.64 -0.54 -7.09
C VAL A 73 -9.01 -0.80 -7.72
N PHE A 74 -9.65 0.22 -8.29
CA PHE A 74 -11.07 0.11 -8.65
C PHE A 74 -11.29 -0.92 -9.75
N ARG A 75 -10.39 -0.96 -10.73
CA ARG A 75 -10.40 -1.95 -11.80
C ARG A 75 -10.29 -3.40 -11.28
N LEU A 76 -9.55 -3.63 -10.19
CA LEU A 76 -9.22 -4.97 -9.70
C LEU A 76 -10.21 -5.44 -8.63
N HIS A 77 -10.60 -4.55 -7.72
CA HIS A 77 -11.30 -4.90 -6.48
C HIS A 77 -12.66 -4.20 -6.32
N GLY A 78 -12.98 -3.30 -7.26
CA GLY A 78 -14.14 -2.41 -7.19
C GLY A 78 -13.87 -1.14 -6.37
N ILE A 79 -14.88 -0.27 -6.31
CA ILE A 79 -14.78 1.01 -5.61
C ILE A 79 -14.81 0.76 -4.09
N PRO A 80 -13.81 1.26 -3.32
CA PRO A 80 -13.80 1.16 -1.86
C PRO A 80 -14.90 2.04 -1.27
N ARG A 81 -15.39 1.66 -0.09
CA ARG A 81 -16.32 2.49 0.70
C ARG A 81 -15.60 3.60 1.44
N ASP A 82 -14.36 3.37 1.85
CA ASP A 82 -13.58 4.30 2.67
C ASP A 82 -12.15 4.40 2.15
N ILE A 83 -11.63 5.62 2.05
CA ILE A 83 -10.26 5.90 1.62
C ILE A 83 -9.65 6.83 2.66
N VAL A 84 -8.71 6.29 3.43
CA VAL A 84 -7.96 7.04 4.44
C VAL A 84 -6.60 7.39 3.89
N SER A 85 -6.12 8.60 4.16
CA SER A 85 -4.76 9.01 3.79
C SER A 85 -4.16 9.89 4.87
N ASP A 86 -2.84 10.03 4.84
CA ASP A 86 -2.14 11.05 5.63
C ASP A 86 -2.47 12.48 5.16
N ARG A 87 -2.00 13.50 5.89
CA ARG A 87 -2.27 14.93 5.61
C ARG A 87 -1.40 15.51 4.49
N GLY A 88 -1.20 14.77 3.40
CA GLY A 88 -0.60 15.32 2.20
C GLY A 88 -1.45 16.43 1.55
N PRO A 89 -0.86 17.50 0.98
CA PRO A 89 -1.61 18.56 0.29
C PRO A 89 -2.49 18.03 -0.86
N GLN A 90 -2.07 16.96 -1.53
CA GLN A 90 -2.84 16.26 -2.56
C GLN A 90 -4.17 15.71 -2.02
N PHE A 91 -4.19 15.22 -0.78
CA PHE A 91 -5.36 14.63 -0.13
C PHE A 91 -6.28 15.66 0.55
N THR A 92 -5.85 16.92 0.66
CA THR A 92 -6.67 18.02 1.21
C THR A 92 -7.23 18.95 0.12
N SER A 93 -6.84 18.72 -1.13
CA SER A 93 -7.26 19.53 -2.28
C SER A 93 -8.77 19.46 -2.53
N ARG A 94 -9.31 20.50 -3.19
CA ARG A 94 -10.71 20.52 -3.62
C ARG A 94 -11.03 19.39 -4.60
N VAL A 95 -10.11 19.10 -5.52
CA VAL A 95 -10.24 18.02 -6.51
C VAL A 95 -10.43 16.67 -5.82
N TRP A 96 -9.66 16.40 -4.77
CA TRP A 96 -9.79 15.16 -4.01
C TRP A 96 -11.13 15.06 -3.30
N ARG A 97 -11.61 16.16 -2.69
CA ARG A 97 -12.93 16.22 -2.06
C ARG A 97 -14.07 15.98 -3.04
N GLU A 98 -14.02 16.61 -4.21
CA GLU A 98 -15.03 16.39 -5.27
C GLU A 98 -14.97 14.96 -5.80
N PHE A 99 -13.77 14.40 -6.00
CA PHE A 99 -13.60 13.00 -6.39
C PHE A 99 -14.21 12.03 -5.37
N CYS A 100 -13.94 12.21 -4.07
CA CYS A 100 -14.53 11.38 -3.02
C CYS A 100 -16.05 11.52 -2.95
N ALA A 101 -16.59 12.74 -3.14
CA ALA A 101 -18.04 12.96 -3.16
C ALA A 101 -18.73 12.21 -4.31
N GLU A 102 -18.12 12.20 -5.50
CA GLU A 102 -18.64 11.46 -6.67
C GLU A 102 -18.58 9.93 -6.49
N LEU A 103 -17.63 9.42 -5.70
CA LEU A 103 -17.58 7.99 -5.35
C LEU A 103 -18.67 7.57 -4.33
N GLY A 104 -19.40 8.54 -3.78
CA GLY A 104 -20.50 8.37 -2.85
C GLY A 104 -20.18 8.86 -1.44
N ASP A 105 -21.23 9.28 -0.72
CA ASP A 105 -21.17 9.90 0.62
C ASP A 105 -20.49 9.07 1.72
N GLN A 106 -20.09 7.82 1.43
CA GLN A 106 -19.40 6.94 2.39
C GLN A 106 -17.88 7.06 2.38
N VAL A 107 -17.27 7.67 1.35
CA VAL A 107 -15.82 7.84 1.29
C VAL A 107 -15.43 8.93 2.30
N SER A 108 -15.10 8.49 3.52
CA SER A 108 -14.73 9.39 4.60
C SER A 108 -13.29 9.86 4.41
N LEU A 109 -13.11 11.16 4.20
CA LEU A 109 -11.79 11.80 4.23
C LEU A 109 -11.36 11.97 5.68
N SER A 110 -10.93 10.88 6.30
CA SER A 110 -10.27 10.95 7.59
C SER A 110 -8.79 11.25 7.35
N SER A 111 -8.39 12.48 7.66
CA SER A 111 -6.99 12.84 7.71
C SER A 111 -6.33 11.98 8.81
N GLY A 112 -5.47 11.05 8.41
CA GLY A 112 -4.87 10.01 9.25
C GLY A 112 -3.88 10.53 10.29
N PHE A 113 -4.38 11.30 11.27
CA PHE A 113 -3.72 11.43 12.57
C PHE A 113 -4.77 11.25 13.67
N HIS A 114 -5.05 9.99 13.99
CA HIS A 114 -5.68 9.55 15.23
C HIS A 114 -4.87 8.36 15.80
N PRO A 115 -3.68 8.62 16.38
CA PRO A 115 -2.66 7.63 16.75
C PRO A 115 -3.06 6.68 17.91
N GLN A 116 -4.34 6.55 18.22
CA GLN A 116 -4.80 5.82 19.42
C GLN A 116 -5.86 4.76 19.15
N THR A 117 -6.36 4.60 17.91
CA THR A 117 -7.45 3.63 17.67
C THR A 117 -7.20 2.61 16.55
N ASN A 118 -6.07 2.68 15.85
CA ASN A 118 -5.74 1.73 14.79
C ASN A 118 -4.30 1.17 14.89
N GLY A 119 -3.75 1.05 16.10
CA GLY A 119 -2.34 0.71 16.34
C GLY A 119 -1.85 -0.59 15.70
N GLN A 120 -2.74 -1.57 15.42
CA GLN A 120 -2.37 -2.78 14.67
C GLN A 120 -2.19 -2.52 13.17
N THR A 121 -3.01 -1.68 12.57
CA THR A 121 -2.87 -1.29 11.15
C THR A 121 -1.72 -0.30 10.98
N GLU A 122 -1.54 0.64 11.91
CA GLU A 122 -0.42 1.58 11.93
C GLU A 122 0.92 0.83 12.01
N ARG A 123 1.04 -0.13 12.93
CA ARG A 123 2.26 -0.94 13.07
C ARG A 123 2.52 -1.84 11.86
N ALA A 124 1.48 -2.36 11.20
CA ALA A 124 1.64 -3.12 9.97
C ALA A 124 2.12 -2.25 8.79
N ASN A 125 1.60 -1.03 8.69
CA ASN A 125 2.04 -0.05 7.69
C ASN A 125 3.49 0.40 7.95
N GLU A 126 3.86 0.67 9.20
CA GLU A 126 5.24 0.99 9.60
C GLU A 126 6.22 -0.14 9.24
N VAL A 127 5.85 -1.39 9.49
CA VAL A 127 6.67 -2.56 9.14
C VAL A 127 6.82 -2.70 7.62
N LEU A 128 5.73 -2.44 6.87
CA LEU A 128 5.74 -2.45 5.42
C LEU A 128 6.63 -1.33 4.86
N GLU A 129 6.58 -0.13 5.41
CA GLU A 129 7.45 0.98 5.03
C GLU A 129 8.92 0.68 5.35
N ALA A 130 9.20 0.11 6.52
CA ALA A 130 10.55 -0.29 6.90
C ALA A 130 11.11 -1.37 5.97
N MET A 131 10.28 -2.36 5.60
CA MET A 131 10.62 -3.37 4.60
C MET A 131 10.95 -2.73 3.25
N LEU A 132 10.07 -1.86 2.74
CA LEU A 132 10.28 -1.14 1.48
C LEU A 132 11.59 -0.35 1.51
N ARG A 133 11.85 0.40 2.58
CA ARG A 133 13.10 1.16 2.75
C ARG A 133 14.33 0.25 2.75
N CYS A 134 14.25 -0.93 3.38
CA CYS A 134 15.33 -1.91 3.36
C CYS A 134 15.62 -2.40 1.93
N VAL A 135 14.59 -2.84 1.20
CA VAL A 135 14.75 -3.31 -0.20
C VAL A 135 15.31 -2.20 -1.10
N ILE A 136 14.80 -0.98 -0.95
CA ILE A 136 15.26 0.17 -1.72
C ILE A 136 16.71 0.51 -1.38
N SER A 137 17.11 0.43 -0.12
CA SER A 137 18.49 0.70 0.31
C SER A 137 19.51 -0.28 -0.28
N SER A 138 19.10 -1.55 -0.45
CA SER A 138 19.92 -2.61 -1.04
C SER A 138 19.99 -2.52 -2.57
N ASN A 139 18.97 -1.95 -3.22
CA ASN A 139 18.82 -1.91 -4.68
C ASN A 139 18.54 -0.49 -5.22
N GLN A 140 19.37 0.49 -4.83
CA GLN A 140 19.07 1.92 -5.01
C GLN A 140 18.79 2.36 -6.46
N SER A 141 19.38 1.72 -7.46
CA SER A 141 19.16 2.08 -8.88
C SER A 141 18.01 1.33 -9.55
N THR A 142 17.58 0.18 -9.02
CA THR A 142 16.62 -0.73 -9.69
C THR A 142 15.40 -1.07 -8.84
N TRP A 143 15.23 -0.48 -7.66
CA TRP A 143 14.13 -0.81 -6.74
C TRP A 143 12.75 -0.67 -7.41
N SER A 144 12.58 0.29 -8.31
CA SER A 144 11.29 0.52 -8.98
C SER A 144 10.88 -0.65 -9.88
N GLU A 145 11.84 -1.37 -10.46
CA GLU A 145 11.61 -2.57 -11.28
C GLU A 145 11.25 -3.81 -10.43
N GLN A 146 11.58 -3.78 -9.13
CA GLN A 146 11.38 -4.89 -8.21
C GLN A 146 10.08 -4.77 -7.41
N LEU A 147 9.39 -3.63 -7.44
CA LEU A 147 8.20 -3.39 -6.61
C LEU A 147 7.10 -4.44 -6.78
N ALA A 148 6.87 -4.93 -8.00
CA ALA A 148 5.89 -5.98 -8.25
C ALA A 148 6.23 -7.28 -7.49
N TRP A 149 7.52 -7.61 -7.37
CA TRP A 149 7.99 -8.77 -6.62
C TRP A 149 7.94 -8.55 -5.12
N VAL A 150 8.26 -7.33 -4.66
CA VAL A 150 8.11 -6.95 -3.25
C VAL A 150 6.64 -7.04 -2.83
N GLU A 151 5.73 -6.54 -3.66
CA GLU A 151 4.29 -6.64 -3.46
C GLU A 151 3.84 -8.11 -3.38
N TYR A 152 4.28 -8.95 -4.32
CA TYR A 152 3.94 -10.37 -4.33
C TYR A 152 4.44 -11.11 -3.09
N ALA A 153 5.70 -10.86 -2.70
CA ALA A 153 6.32 -11.46 -1.53
C ALA A 153 5.61 -11.03 -0.24
N TYR A 154 5.31 -9.73 -0.11
CA TYR A 154 4.57 -9.19 1.02
C TYR A 154 3.16 -9.81 1.12
N ASN A 155 2.41 -9.79 0.02
CA ASN A 155 1.04 -10.32 0.01
C ASN A 155 0.97 -11.85 0.19
N SER A 156 2.08 -12.56 -0.05
CA SER A 156 2.20 -13.99 0.21
C SER A 156 2.76 -14.32 1.60
N SER A 157 3.20 -13.33 2.37
CA SER A 157 3.81 -13.57 3.67
C SER A 157 2.74 -13.79 4.75
N THR A 158 2.76 -14.97 5.38
CA THR A 158 1.84 -15.30 6.46
C THR A 158 2.16 -14.48 7.70
N SER A 159 1.17 -13.74 8.19
CA SER A 159 1.31 -13.00 9.45
C SER A 159 1.36 -13.96 10.63
N ALA A 160 2.35 -13.83 11.50
CA ALA A 160 2.47 -14.63 12.72
C ALA A 160 1.30 -14.42 13.70
N ALA A 161 0.62 -13.26 13.63
CA ALA A 161 -0.48 -12.93 14.52
C ALA A 161 -1.81 -13.57 14.09
N THR A 162 -2.06 -13.67 12.78
CA THR A 162 -3.33 -14.18 12.24
C THR A 162 -3.21 -15.60 11.68
N GLY A 163 -2.00 -16.06 11.34
CA GLY A 163 -1.76 -17.33 10.66
C GLY A 163 -2.21 -17.33 9.20
N VAL A 164 -2.54 -16.17 8.64
CA VAL A 164 -3.10 -16.01 7.28
C VAL A 164 -2.30 -14.93 6.54
N SER A 165 -2.01 -15.17 5.26
CA SER A 165 -1.37 -14.16 4.41
C SER A 165 -2.37 -13.11 3.89
N PRO A 166 -1.92 -11.93 3.47
CA PRO A 166 -2.81 -10.96 2.84
C PRO A 166 -3.54 -11.49 1.61
N PHE A 167 -2.90 -12.31 0.78
CA PHE A 167 -3.56 -12.96 -0.34
C PHE A 167 -4.64 -13.94 0.09
N GLU A 168 -4.37 -14.79 1.08
CA GLU A 168 -5.39 -15.71 1.60
C GLU A 168 -6.59 -14.94 2.16
N ALA A 169 -6.34 -13.88 2.94
CA ALA A 169 -7.39 -13.05 3.52
C ALA A 169 -8.19 -12.26 2.46
N SER A 170 -7.54 -11.85 1.36
CA SER A 170 -8.18 -11.06 0.30
C SER A 170 -8.87 -11.92 -0.76
N LEU A 171 -8.25 -13.00 -1.20
CA LEU A 171 -8.65 -13.80 -2.36
C LEU A 171 -9.36 -15.10 -1.94
N GLY A 172 -9.20 -15.53 -0.68
CA GLY A 172 -9.68 -16.81 -0.19
C GLY A 172 -8.78 -18.00 -0.52
N TYR A 173 -7.60 -17.76 -1.12
CA TYR A 173 -6.59 -18.77 -1.42
C TYR A 173 -5.19 -18.14 -1.45
N GLN A 174 -4.15 -18.97 -1.29
CA GLN A 174 -2.76 -18.58 -1.44
C GLN A 174 -2.32 -18.77 -2.90
N PRO A 175 -1.97 -17.70 -3.64
CA PRO A 175 -1.31 -17.81 -4.93
C PRO A 175 -0.01 -18.61 -4.81
N PRO A 176 0.34 -19.41 -5.84
CA PRO A 176 1.50 -20.27 -5.79
C PRO A 176 2.77 -19.43 -5.63
N LEU A 177 3.57 -19.73 -4.62
CA LEU A 177 4.92 -19.18 -4.54
C LEU A 177 5.72 -19.71 -5.75
N LEU A 178 6.55 -18.86 -6.34
CA LEU A 178 7.45 -19.29 -7.41
C LEU A 178 8.40 -20.36 -6.89
N SER A 179 8.11 -21.62 -7.18
CA SER A 179 9.05 -22.73 -7.01
C SER A 179 9.96 -22.77 -8.24
N ILE A 180 11.08 -22.07 -8.20
CA ILE A 180 12.11 -22.24 -9.22
C ILE A 180 12.79 -23.58 -8.92
N SER A 181 12.48 -24.64 -9.67
CA SER A 181 13.44 -25.74 -9.76
C SER A 181 14.61 -25.23 -10.58
N GLU A 182 15.85 -25.52 -10.17
CA GLU A 182 17.07 -25.14 -10.88
C GLU A 182 17.22 -25.82 -12.28
N GLY A 183 16.12 -26.34 -12.85
CA GLY A 183 16.09 -26.87 -14.20
C GLY A 183 16.09 -25.72 -15.21
N GLU A 184 17.18 -25.63 -15.97
CA GLU A 184 17.44 -24.74 -17.10
C GLU A 184 16.22 -24.00 -17.66
N LEU A 185 15.98 -22.80 -17.14
CA LEU A 185 15.15 -21.81 -17.84
C LEU A 185 15.83 -21.49 -19.17
N ALA A 186 15.34 -22.09 -20.26
CA ALA A 186 15.96 -22.05 -21.59
C ALA A 186 16.08 -20.64 -22.23
N VAL A 187 15.53 -19.61 -21.58
CA VAL A 187 15.50 -18.24 -22.09
C VAL A 187 16.26 -17.32 -21.12
N PRO A 188 17.42 -16.76 -21.53
CA PRO A 188 18.28 -15.93 -20.67
C PRO A 188 17.58 -14.69 -20.08
N SER A 189 16.62 -14.08 -20.80
CA SER A 189 15.85 -12.94 -20.28
C SER A 189 14.89 -13.33 -19.15
N VAL A 190 14.32 -14.55 -19.21
CA VAL A 190 13.48 -15.11 -18.16
C VAL A 190 14.34 -15.47 -16.95
N GLN A 191 15.54 -16.04 -17.18
CA GLN A 191 16.53 -16.27 -16.13
C GLN A 191 16.91 -14.98 -15.42
N LEU A 192 17.28 -13.93 -16.15
CA LEU A 192 17.67 -12.63 -15.58
C LEU A 192 16.53 -11.95 -14.81
N HIS A 193 15.30 -12.03 -15.31
CA HIS A 193 14.12 -11.53 -14.61
C HIS A 193 13.90 -12.27 -13.29
N MET A 194 13.96 -13.61 -13.31
CA MET A 194 13.77 -14.46 -12.13
C MET A 194 14.95 -14.40 -11.14
N TRP A 195 16.18 -14.20 -11.60
CA TRP A 195 17.36 -14.03 -10.75
C TRP A 195 17.31 -12.74 -9.93
N ARG A 196 16.77 -11.65 -10.51
CA ARG A 196 16.53 -10.39 -9.81
C ARG A 196 15.47 -10.51 -8.71
N CYS A 197 14.65 -11.57 -8.74
CA CYS A 197 13.61 -11.84 -7.73
C CYS A 197 14.15 -12.46 -6.43
N TRP A 198 15.34 -13.07 -6.44
CA TRP A 198 15.82 -13.89 -5.31
C TRP A 198 16.86 -13.19 -4.42
N ARG A 199 17.42 -12.05 -4.86
CA ARG A 199 18.41 -11.25 -4.12
C ARG A 199 17.88 -9.93 -3.56
N ALA A 200 16.58 -9.66 -3.69
CA ALA A 200 15.90 -8.55 -3.03
C ALA A 200 15.22 -9.06 -1.75
#